data_AF-I0HL96-F1
#
_entry.id   AF-I0HL96-F1
#
_cell.length_a   1.000
_cell.length_b   1.000
_cell.length_c   1.000
_cell.angle_alpha   90.00
_cell.angle_beta   90.00
_cell.angle_gamma   90.00
#
_symmetry.space_group_name_H-M   'P 1'
#
loop_
_entity.id
_entity.type
_entity.pdbx_description
1 polymer ?
#
loop_
_entity_poly.entity_id
_entity_poly.type
_entity_poly.pdbx_seq_one_letter_code
_entity_poly.pdbx_strand_id
1 'polypeptide(L)'
;MPTSPLLSRLQGLAQITALALPLVWSSPTHAVEDLANGWSPSPVELAQLPPFCRAQLGKSSQPGQKTPVQMCGVYMNHLCPGAVLVNRAGQASIPREERKRIAKNARGDIDYTKTRIQPGCALQPYLNTVDERLRILEMVLK
;
A
#
# COMPACT_ATOMS: atom_id res chain seq x y z
N MET A 1 -35.77 -10.37 80.95
CA MET A 1 -35.37 -11.78 80.84
C MET A 1 -36.49 -12.53 80.12
N PRO A 2 -36.28 -13.45 79.17
CA PRO A 2 -35.01 -13.93 78.60
C PRO A 2 -34.96 -14.00 77.04
N THR A 3 -33.71 -14.04 76.54
CA THR A 3 -33.15 -14.88 75.45
C THR A 3 -33.72 -14.90 74.03
N SER A 4 -32.87 -14.41 73.11
CA SER A 4 -32.76 -14.85 71.70
C SER A 4 -32.52 -16.36 71.56
N PRO A 5 -32.83 -16.93 70.38
CA PRO A 5 -31.79 -17.61 69.58
C PRO A 5 -31.87 -17.17 68.09
N LEU A 6 -30.75 -16.78 67.46
CA LEU A 6 -29.74 -17.62 66.80
C LEU A 6 -30.24 -18.40 65.57
N LEU A 7 -29.64 -18.03 64.43
CA LEU A 7 -29.25 -18.86 63.28
C LEU A 7 -30.35 -19.53 62.45
N SER A 8 -30.44 -19.16 61.17
CA SER A 8 -29.80 -19.97 60.11
C SER A 8 -30.07 -19.43 58.71
N ARG A 9 -28.96 -19.26 57.98
CA ARG A 9 -28.72 -19.79 56.62
C ARG A 9 -29.83 -19.60 55.58
N LEU A 10 -29.51 -18.89 54.51
CA LEU A 10 -29.25 -19.52 53.21
C LEU A 10 -28.72 -18.46 52.24
N GLN A 11 -27.41 -18.55 52.00
CA GLN A 11 -26.73 -17.93 50.88
C GLN A 11 -27.21 -18.62 49.60
N GLY A 12 -28.06 -17.95 48.82
CA GLY A 12 -28.41 -18.35 47.47
C GLY A 12 -27.42 -17.70 46.50
N LEU A 13 -26.47 -18.51 46.02
CA LEU A 13 -25.48 -18.14 45.01
C LEU A 13 -26.16 -17.61 43.74
N ALA A 14 -26.04 -16.29 43.50
CA ALA A 14 -26.26 -15.73 42.18
C ALA A 14 -25.11 -16.19 41.28
N GLN A 15 -25.33 -17.24 40.48
CA GLN A 15 -24.44 -17.61 39.40
C GLN A 15 -24.53 -16.53 38.32
N ILE A 16 -23.66 -15.54 38.40
CA ILE A 16 -23.38 -14.65 37.27
C ILE A 16 -22.50 -15.46 36.33
N THR A 17 -23.12 -16.14 35.37
CA THR A 17 -22.41 -16.71 34.23
C THR A 17 -21.87 -15.54 33.41
N ALA A 18 -20.60 -15.20 33.66
CA ALA A 18 -19.84 -14.32 32.79
C ALA A 18 -19.72 -15.00 31.42
N LEU A 19 -20.56 -14.58 30.48
CA LEU A 19 -20.37 -14.85 29.05
C LEU A 19 -19.09 -14.12 28.64
N ALA A 20 -17.96 -14.80 28.75
CA ALA A 20 -16.72 -14.41 28.12
C ALA A 20 -16.95 -14.50 26.60
N LEU A 21 -17.43 -13.42 25.99
CA LEU A 21 -17.30 -13.26 24.55
C LEU A 21 -15.81 -13.28 24.26
N PRO A 22 -15.27 -14.24 23.48
CA PRO A 22 -13.93 -14.11 23.00
C PRO A 22 -13.88 -12.82 22.19
N LEU A 23 -13.13 -11.84 22.69
CA LEU A 23 -12.61 -10.75 21.88
C LEU A 23 -11.75 -11.41 20.82
N VAL A 24 -12.39 -11.80 19.71
CA VAL A 24 -11.70 -12.23 18.51
C VAL A 24 -11.03 -10.98 17.99
N TRP A 25 -9.81 -10.74 18.46
CA TRP A 25 -8.92 -9.73 17.96
C TRP A 25 -8.58 -10.17 16.54
N SER A 26 -9.37 -9.70 15.57
CA SER A 26 -9.06 -9.86 14.15
C SER A 26 -7.78 -9.06 13.92
N SER A 27 -6.63 -9.74 14.03
CA SER A 27 -5.34 -9.18 13.66
C SER A 27 -5.44 -8.64 12.23
N PRO A 28 -5.10 -7.36 11.98
CA PRO A 28 -5.06 -6.81 10.64
C PRO A 28 -3.75 -7.26 9.97
N THR A 29 -3.50 -8.57 9.87
CA THR A 29 -2.26 -9.10 9.30
C THR A 29 -2.29 -9.23 7.78
N HIS A 30 -3.46 -9.16 7.14
CA HIS A 30 -3.55 -9.33 5.68
C HIS A 30 -3.17 -8.08 4.88
N ALA A 31 -3.20 -6.88 5.45
CA ALA A 31 -2.87 -5.65 4.71
C ALA A 31 -1.37 -5.45 4.46
N VAL A 32 -0.51 -6.16 5.21
CA VAL A 32 0.95 -6.01 5.15
C VAL A 32 1.62 -7.04 4.25
N GLU A 33 1.00 -8.20 3.99
CA GLU A 33 1.59 -9.23 3.12
C GLU A 33 1.56 -8.86 1.63
N ASP A 34 0.57 -8.09 1.17
CA ASP A 34 0.50 -7.62 -0.22
C ASP A 34 1.56 -6.55 -0.56
N LEU A 35 2.15 -5.90 0.45
CA LEU A 35 3.21 -4.91 0.25
C LEU A 35 4.59 -5.56 0.02
N ALA A 36 4.76 -6.82 0.44
CA ALA A 36 6.07 -7.46 0.47
C ALA A 36 6.52 -8.03 -0.88
N ASN A 37 5.61 -8.31 -1.82
CA ASN A 37 5.94 -9.06 -3.06
C ASN A 37 5.39 -8.51 -4.40
N GLY A 38 4.52 -7.51 -4.45
CA GLY A 38 3.78 -7.19 -5.69
C GLY A 38 4.07 -5.81 -6.27
N TRP A 39 4.61 -5.73 -7.48
CA TRP A 39 4.51 -4.56 -8.37
C TRP A 39 3.05 -4.09 -8.58
N SER A 40 2.08 -4.92 -8.21
CA SER A 40 0.65 -4.62 -8.22
C SER A 40 0.29 -3.59 -7.13
N PRO A 41 -0.31 -2.44 -7.49
CA PRO A 41 -0.80 -1.47 -6.52
C PRO A 41 -2.08 -1.97 -5.82
N SER A 42 -2.28 -1.57 -4.56
CA SER A 42 -3.58 -1.65 -3.89
C SER A 42 -4.61 -0.74 -4.58
N PRO A 43 -5.93 -0.91 -4.34
CA PRO A 43 -6.93 0.00 -4.90
C PRO A 43 -6.72 1.48 -4.54
N VAL A 44 -6.24 1.75 -3.32
CA VAL A 44 -5.94 3.11 -2.86
C VAL A 44 -4.75 3.69 -3.61
N GLU A 45 -3.68 2.90 -3.79
CA GLU A 45 -2.51 3.33 -4.56
C GLU A 45 -2.87 3.57 -6.03
N LEU A 46 -3.69 2.70 -6.61
CA LEU A 46 -4.17 2.84 -7.99
C LEU A 46 -4.93 4.16 -8.18
N ALA A 47 -5.78 4.55 -7.22
CA ALA A 47 -6.54 5.80 -7.28
C ALA A 47 -5.66 7.06 -7.30
N GLN A 48 -4.46 6.99 -6.72
CA GLN A 48 -3.50 8.10 -6.68
C GLN A 48 -2.69 8.26 -7.98
N LEU A 49 -2.77 7.28 -8.88
CA LEU A 49 -2.04 7.30 -10.14
C LEU A 49 -2.80 8.07 -11.24
N PRO A 50 -2.10 8.61 -12.25
CA PRO A 50 -2.73 9.19 -13.42
C PRO A 50 -3.60 8.17 -14.18
N PRO A 51 -4.59 8.64 -14.98
CA PRO A 51 -5.48 7.77 -15.75
C PRO A 51 -4.77 6.68 -16.57
N PHE A 52 -3.71 7.04 -17.32
CA PHE A 52 -2.96 6.07 -18.14
C PHE A 52 -2.33 4.95 -17.30
N CYS A 53 -1.90 5.23 -16.07
CA CYS A 53 -1.37 4.20 -15.18
C CYS A 53 -2.46 3.33 -14.58
N ARG A 54 -3.63 3.89 -14.32
CA ARG A 54 -4.80 3.10 -13.91
C ARG A 54 -5.27 2.18 -15.03
N ALA A 55 -5.23 2.65 -16.28
CA ALA A 55 -5.51 1.83 -17.44
C ALA A 55 -4.50 0.69 -17.63
N GLN A 56 -3.23 0.90 -17.28
CA GLN A 56 -2.19 -0.13 -17.35
C GLN A 56 -2.26 -1.14 -16.20
N LEU A 57 -2.42 -0.68 -14.96
CA LEU A 57 -2.28 -1.50 -13.76
C LEU A 57 -3.62 -1.99 -13.19
N GLY A 58 -4.74 -1.42 -13.63
CA GLY A 58 -6.08 -1.83 -13.22
C GLY A 58 -6.51 -3.15 -13.85
N LYS A 59 -7.35 -3.91 -13.14
CA LYS A 59 -7.91 -5.19 -13.61
C LYS A 59 -8.91 -5.04 -14.77
N SER A 60 -9.46 -3.85 -14.98
CA SER A 60 -10.32 -3.53 -16.11
C SER A 60 -9.66 -2.44 -16.95
N SER A 61 -9.42 -2.72 -18.23
CA SER A 61 -9.11 -1.68 -19.21
C SER A 61 -10.22 -0.61 -19.13
N GLN A 62 -9.87 0.60 -18.68
CA GLN A 62 -10.83 1.69 -18.63
C GLN A 62 -11.16 2.11 -20.07
N PRO A 63 -12.43 2.02 -20.52
CA PRO A 63 -12.80 2.39 -21.88
C PRO A 63 -12.33 3.81 -22.21
N GLY A 64 -11.68 3.98 -23.35
CA GLY A 64 -11.19 5.28 -23.83
C GLY A 64 -9.87 5.77 -23.23
N GLN A 65 -9.25 5.04 -22.30
CA GLN A 65 -7.93 5.41 -21.77
C GLN A 65 -6.81 4.64 -22.46
N LYS A 66 -5.82 5.38 -22.96
CA LYS A 66 -4.60 4.78 -23.54
C LYS A 66 -3.62 4.41 -22.42
N THR A 67 -3.05 3.22 -22.52
CA THR A 67 -1.92 2.82 -21.67
C THR A 67 -0.62 3.50 -22.14
N PRO A 68 0.42 3.60 -21.30
CA PRO A 68 1.73 4.10 -21.72
C PRO A 68 2.28 3.38 -22.94
N VAL A 69 2.04 2.06 -23.03
CA VAL A 69 2.44 1.26 -24.18
C VAL A 69 1.76 1.72 -25.46
N GLN A 70 0.46 2.01 -25.42
CA GLN A 70 -0.29 2.53 -26.57
C GLN A 70 0.10 3.97 -26.93
N MET A 71 0.60 4.76 -25.96
CA MET A 71 0.97 6.16 -26.19
C MET A 71 2.40 6.32 -26.71
N CYS A 72 3.32 5.47 -26.25
CA CYS A 72 4.76 5.72 -26.37
C CYS A 72 5.61 4.44 -26.57
N GLY A 73 4.98 3.28 -26.78
CA GLY A 73 5.66 2.02 -27.08
C GLY A 73 5.92 1.13 -25.86
N VAL A 74 6.29 -0.12 -26.15
CA VAL A 74 6.34 -1.24 -25.17
C VAL A 74 7.17 -0.94 -23.92
N TYR A 75 8.29 -0.21 -24.07
CA TYR A 75 9.21 0.07 -22.97
C TYR A 75 8.63 0.97 -21.87
N MET A 76 7.50 1.61 -22.13
CA MET A 76 6.79 2.44 -21.16
C MET A 76 5.97 1.61 -20.16
N ASN A 77 5.93 0.28 -20.33
CA ASN A 77 5.34 -0.62 -19.34
C ASN A 77 6.00 -0.51 -17.95
N HIS A 78 7.26 -0.05 -17.86
CA HIS A 78 7.97 0.16 -16.58
C HIS A 78 7.62 1.47 -15.87
N LEU A 79 7.08 2.47 -16.57
CA LEU A 79 6.80 3.78 -15.98
C LEU A 79 5.84 3.71 -14.78
N CYS A 80 4.72 3.01 -14.94
CA CYS A 80 3.68 2.96 -13.91
C CYS A 80 4.06 2.10 -12.70
N PRO A 81 4.66 0.90 -12.85
CA PRO A 81 5.27 0.18 -11.73
C PRO A 81 6.30 1.04 -10.98
N GLY A 82 7.21 1.71 -11.71
CA GLY A 82 8.18 2.62 -11.11
C GLY A 82 7.51 3.74 -10.29
N ALA A 83 6.45 4.37 -10.82
CA ALA A 83 5.70 5.40 -10.11
C ALA A 83 5.02 4.89 -8.81
N VAL A 84 4.52 3.65 -8.80
CA VAL A 84 3.98 3.00 -7.59
C VAL A 84 5.09 2.86 -6.54
N LEU A 85 6.26 2.36 -6.94
CA LEU A 85 7.40 2.19 -6.04
C LEU A 85 7.90 3.54 -5.50
N VAL A 86 7.92 4.60 -6.31
CA VAL A 86 8.24 5.96 -5.84
C VAL A 86 7.25 6.43 -4.77
N ASN A 87 5.94 6.21 -4.97
CA ASN A 87 4.94 6.57 -3.98
C ASN A 87 5.13 5.78 -2.66
N ARG A 88 5.41 4.48 -2.75
CA ARG A 88 5.70 3.62 -1.57
C ARG A 88 6.96 4.07 -0.83
N ALA A 89 8.06 4.36 -1.54
CA ALA A 89 9.29 4.86 -0.94
C ALA A 89 9.11 6.22 -0.22
N GLY A 90 8.06 6.98 -0.55
CA GLY A 90 7.69 8.21 0.14
C GLY A 90 6.91 8.01 1.46
N GLN A 91 6.40 6.80 1.73
CA GLN A 91 5.54 6.56 2.90
C GLN A 91 6.37 6.44 4.18
N ALA A 92 6.22 7.40 5.10
CA ALA A 92 6.96 7.43 6.36
C ALA A 92 6.61 6.26 7.31
N SER A 93 5.47 5.61 7.11
CA SER A 93 5.06 4.40 7.84
C SER A 93 5.88 3.16 7.48
N ILE A 94 6.55 3.15 6.32
CA ILE A 94 7.41 2.04 5.90
C ILE A 94 8.81 2.23 6.54
N PRO A 95 9.43 1.17 7.09
CA PRO A 95 10.78 1.27 7.66
C PRO A 95 11.79 1.88 6.68
N ARG A 96 12.71 2.70 7.17
CA ARG A 96 13.67 3.44 6.32
C ARG A 96 14.48 2.54 5.39
N GLU A 97 14.98 1.42 5.88
CA GLU A 97 15.76 0.47 5.07
C GLU A 97 14.91 -0.20 3.98
N GLU A 98 13.63 -0.44 4.27
CA GLU A 98 12.69 -0.93 3.26
C GLU A 98 12.42 0.14 2.20
N ARG A 99 12.22 1.40 2.60
CA ARG A 99 12.06 2.52 1.67
C ARG A 99 13.27 2.68 0.75
N LYS A 100 14.50 2.50 1.25
CA LYS A 100 15.72 2.50 0.43
C LYS A 100 15.70 1.39 -0.62
N ARG A 101 15.30 0.17 -0.22
CA ARG A 101 15.19 -0.97 -1.15
C ARG A 101 14.14 -0.71 -2.24
N ILE A 102 12.97 -0.21 -1.85
CA ILE A 102 11.90 0.17 -2.78
C ILE A 102 12.37 1.28 -3.73
N ALA A 103 13.05 2.32 -3.23
CA ALA A 103 13.60 3.39 -4.07
C ALA A 103 14.62 2.85 -5.09
N LYS A 104 15.48 1.92 -4.69
CA LYS A 104 16.42 1.25 -5.59
C LYS A 104 15.70 0.46 -6.70
N ASN A 105 14.61 -0.23 -6.38
CA ASN A 105 13.80 -0.93 -7.39
C ASN A 105 13.12 0.06 -8.34
N ALA A 106 12.56 1.15 -7.81
CA ALA A 106 11.97 2.22 -8.61
C ALA A 106 13.00 2.81 -9.60
N ARG A 107 14.24 3.02 -9.16
CA ARG A 107 15.34 3.52 -9.99
C ARG A 107 15.57 2.62 -11.21
N GLY A 108 15.56 1.31 -11.03
CA GLY A 108 15.68 0.35 -12.13
C GLY A 108 14.61 0.53 -13.22
N ASP A 109 13.34 0.63 -12.81
CA ASP A 109 12.22 0.83 -13.75
C ASP A 109 12.29 2.19 -14.48
N ILE A 110 12.61 3.25 -13.75
CA ILE A 110 12.70 4.62 -14.31
C ILE A 110 13.89 4.76 -15.25
N ASP A 111 15.06 4.25 -14.89
CA ASP A 111 16.24 4.29 -15.76
C ASP A 111 16.02 3.44 -17.02
N TYR A 112 15.42 2.26 -16.89
CA TYR A 112 15.05 1.45 -18.07
C TYR A 112 14.15 2.24 -19.03
N THR A 113 13.09 2.86 -18.49
CA THR A 113 12.18 3.69 -19.29
C THR A 113 12.91 4.84 -19.98
N LYS A 114 13.78 5.56 -19.25
CA LYS A 114 14.55 6.71 -19.79
C LYS A 114 15.50 6.31 -20.92
N THR A 115 16.10 5.12 -20.86
CA THR A 115 17.02 4.65 -21.91
C THR A 115 16.31 4.19 -23.19
N ARG A 116 14.98 3.99 -23.13
CA ARG A 116 14.19 3.41 -24.21
C ARG A 116 13.06 4.29 -24.74
N ILE A 117 12.80 5.43 -24.08
CA ILE A 117 11.75 6.35 -24.47
C ILE A 117 12.00 6.91 -25.87
N GLN A 118 10.98 6.88 -26.72
CA GLN A 118 11.08 7.43 -28.07
C GLN A 118 11.03 8.96 -28.05
N PRO A 119 11.76 9.65 -28.94
CA PRO A 119 11.63 11.09 -29.12
C PRO A 119 10.16 11.50 -29.35
N GLY A 120 9.72 12.57 -28.69
CA GLY A 120 8.34 13.07 -28.82
C GLY A 120 7.30 12.27 -28.03
N CYS A 121 7.68 11.30 -27.21
CA CYS A 121 6.74 10.62 -26.32
C CYS A 121 6.00 11.63 -25.42
N ALA A 122 4.67 11.62 -25.50
CA ALA A 122 3.80 12.52 -24.74
C ALA A 122 3.91 12.35 -23.20
N LEU A 123 4.45 11.21 -22.74
CA LEU A 123 4.63 10.92 -21.31
C LEU A 123 6.00 11.34 -20.76
N GLN A 124 6.89 11.92 -21.57
CA GLN A 124 8.20 12.41 -21.12
C GLN A 124 8.10 13.37 -19.92
N PRO A 125 7.18 14.36 -19.86
CA PRO A 125 7.09 15.24 -18.70
C PRO A 125 6.75 14.52 -17.40
N TYR A 126 5.88 13.50 -17.48
CA TYR A 126 5.53 12.70 -16.32
C TYR A 126 6.69 11.80 -15.88
N LEU A 127 7.40 11.17 -16.81
CA LEU A 127 8.63 10.41 -16.51
C LEU A 127 9.65 11.28 -15.76
N ASN A 128 9.88 12.51 -16.24
CA ASN A 128 10.80 13.45 -15.59
C ASN A 128 10.33 13.82 -14.17
N THR A 129 9.02 14.00 -13.98
CA THR A 129 8.44 14.28 -12.65
C THR A 129 8.66 13.13 -11.68
N VAL A 130 8.46 11.89 -12.13
CA VAL A 130 8.67 10.68 -11.30
C VAL A 130 10.16 10.51 -10.99
N ASP A 131 11.04 10.73 -11.97
CA ASP A 131 12.50 10.69 -11.79
C ASP A 131 12.99 11.70 -10.74
N GLU A 132 12.49 12.93 -10.80
CA GLU A 132 12.87 13.98 -9.86
C GLU A 132 12.39 13.68 -8.44
N ARG A 133 11.15 13.22 -8.28
CA ARG A 133 10.63 12.76 -6.97
C ARG A 133 11.49 11.64 -6.39
N LEU A 134 11.91 10.68 -7.23
CA LEU A 134 12.79 9.60 -6.81
C LEU A 134 14.15 10.11 -6.35
N ARG A 135 14.77 11.05 -7.07
CA ARG A 135 16.04 11.66 -6.65
C ARG A 135 15.95 12.34 -5.29
N ILE A 136 14.87 13.08 -5.05
CA ILE A 136 14.62 13.72 -3.74
C ILE A 136 14.53 12.66 -2.64
N LEU A 137 13.77 11.58 -2.88
CA LEU A 137 13.67 10.48 -1.92
C LEU A 137 15.03 9.82 -1.67
N GLU A 138 15.82 9.56 -2.71
CA GLU A 138 17.17 9.00 -2.57
C GLU A 138 18.10 9.91 -1.76
N MET A 139 17.97 11.25 -1.86
CA MET A 139 18.73 12.18 -1.02
C MET A 139 18.32 12.12 0.45
N VAL A 140 17.01 12.05 0.72
CA VAL A 140 16.47 11.97 2.10
C VAL A 140 16.75 10.62 2.76
N LEU A 141 16.85 9.55 1.95
CA LEU A 141 17.05 8.20 2.43
C LEU A 141 18.53 7.80 2.55
N LYS A 142 19.50 8.61 2.12
CA LYS A 142 20.94 8.42 2.39
C LYS A 142 21.21 8.52 3.88
#